data_AF-A0A2V3JD11-F1
#
_entry.id   AF-A0A2V3JD11-F1
#
_cell.length_a   1.000
_cell.length_b   1.000
_cell.length_c   1.000
_cell.angle_alpha   90.00
_cell.angle_beta   90.00
_cell.angle_gamma   90.00
#
_symmetry.space_group_name_H-M   'P 1'
#
loop_
_entity.id
_entity.type
_entity.pdbx_description
1 polymer ?
#
loop_
_entity_poly.entity_id
_entity_poly.type
_entity_poly.pdbx_seq_one_letter_code
_entity_poly.pdbx_strand_id
1 'polypeptide(L)'
;MRELLAGWGMFGQGLPLPLPPVLIIVAIGALALFLLILLMYLIADRLLLRWYHARKTSNAHAQLHEMVHRLASKAGIPEPGVFIVDSAMPNAFVAGRSKRHASVVLTTGLIDLLDDEEMEAVLAYELTHINIKNSSIGIVTFSGVLAGMLIALANLAFWGAILTGFGQEDDPAPQLLKFFVTALVAPIAATIIQLTTRHRHLEYQTDEQSVLLHGKPDKLACALRKIEEHLKSHHFEVNPAHAHLFIVNPLHDSELTVLDFRLPCYHFLFRTQPATEERVKRLLKGAGVAGAREEGRKKWRLLRPLSFSFIAYLLILFLIIVLDTFNRKDFIFKRAAIISAVYIVTLSLTFIIMLVVFRVRLK
;
A
#
# COMPACT_ATOMS: atom_id res chain seq x y z
N MET A 1 45.12 8.08 41.96
CA MET A 1 44.09 7.11 42.40
C MET A 1 43.15 7.65 43.48
N ARG A 2 43.58 8.57 44.37
CA ARG A 2 42.68 9.22 45.35
C ARG A 2 41.77 10.33 44.79
N GLU A 3 42.10 10.96 43.67
CA GLU A 3 41.24 11.99 43.07
C GLU A 3 40.14 11.47 42.12
N LEU A 4 40.25 10.22 41.66
CA LEU A 4 39.21 9.56 40.83
C LEU A 4 38.04 9.01 41.67
N LEU A 5 38.21 8.90 43.00
CA LEU A 5 37.18 8.40 43.92
C LEU A 5 36.38 9.53 44.60
N ALA A 6 36.80 10.78 44.46
CA ALA A 6 36.08 11.94 45.02
C ALA A 6 34.77 12.27 44.27
N GLY A 7 34.66 11.87 42.99
CA GLY A 7 33.46 12.10 42.18
C GLY A 7 32.28 11.16 42.49
N TRP A 8 32.47 10.14 43.32
CA TRP A 8 31.46 9.11 43.61
C TRP A 8 30.85 9.23 45.01
N GLY A 9 31.26 10.23 45.80
CA GLY A 9 30.79 10.47 47.17
C GLY A 9 29.43 11.17 47.30
N MET A 10 28.71 11.43 46.20
CA MET A 10 27.42 12.13 46.22
C MET A 10 26.20 11.21 46.06
N PHE A 11 26.34 9.90 46.23
CA PHE A 11 25.21 8.96 46.28
C PHE A 11 24.74 8.72 47.73
N GLY A 12 24.40 9.82 48.41
CA GLY A 12 23.79 9.80 49.73
C GLY A 12 22.49 10.59 49.74
N GLN A 13 21.37 9.86 49.90
CA GLN A 13 20.00 10.31 50.24
C GLN A 13 19.08 10.74 49.07
N GLY A 14 18.06 9.89 48.80
CA GLY A 14 16.85 10.23 48.05
C GLY A 14 16.92 10.00 46.54
N LEU A 15 16.34 8.90 46.04
CA LEU A 15 16.07 8.74 44.61
C LEU A 15 15.07 9.84 44.16
N PRO A 16 15.44 10.68 43.18
CA PRO A 16 14.95 10.44 41.82
C PRO A 16 16.10 10.62 40.83
N LEU A 17 16.41 9.58 40.06
CA LEU A 17 17.27 9.74 38.88
C LEU A 17 16.53 10.67 37.89
N PRO A 18 17.02 11.89 37.61
CA PRO A 18 16.50 12.63 36.46
C PRO A 18 16.86 11.78 35.24
N LEU A 19 15.86 11.27 34.53
CA LEU A 19 16.10 10.68 33.21
C LEU A 19 16.93 11.71 32.43
N PRO A 20 18.11 11.36 31.86
CA PRO A 20 18.90 12.31 31.10
C PRO A 20 17.99 13.04 30.10
N PRO A 21 18.11 14.36 29.90
CA PRO A 21 17.19 15.13 29.06
C PRO A 21 16.94 14.51 27.67
N VAL A 22 17.92 13.77 27.16
CA VAL A 22 17.83 12.96 25.95
C VAL A 22 16.72 11.90 26.01
N LEU A 23 16.58 11.15 27.12
CA LEU A 23 15.51 10.15 27.27
C LEU A 23 14.12 10.79 27.33
N ILE A 24 13.99 11.96 27.95
CA ILE A 24 12.74 12.71 27.97
C ILE A 24 12.37 13.16 26.56
N ILE A 25 13.32 13.71 25.79
CA ILE A 25 13.10 14.10 24.40
C ILE A 25 12.73 12.89 23.54
N VAL A 26 13.43 11.76 23.68
CA VAL A 26 13.12 10.52 22.96
C VAL A 26 11.72 10.00 23.32
N ALA A 27 11.35 10.02 24.60
CA ALA A 27 10.03 9.58 25.06
C ALA A 27 8.91 10.48 24.53
N ILE A 28 9.09 11.81 24.56
CA ILE A 28 8.15 12.78 24.00
C ILE A 28 8.02 12.58 22.48
N GLY A 29 9.13 12.40 21.77
CA GLY A 29 9.14 12.14 20.34
C GLY A 29 8.42 10.83 19.98
N ALA A 30 8.67 9.75 20.73
CA ALA A 30 8.00 8.47 20.55
C ALA A 30 6.49 8.56 20.83
N LEU A 31 6.10 9.28 21.89
CA LEU A 31 4.69 9.53 22.21
C LEU A 31 4.00 10.34 21.12
N ALA A 32 4.64 11.42 20.63
CA ALA A 32 4.10 12.24 19.55
C ALA A 32 3.92 11.42 18.26
N LEU A 33 4.90 10.59 17.90
CA LEU A 33 4.81 9.69 16.75
C LEU A 33 3.69 8.66 16.91
N PHE A 34 3.57 8.05 18.09
CA PHE A 34 2.49 7.12 18.39
C PHE A 34 1.11 7.77 18.26
N LEU A 35 0.94 8.97 18.83
CA LEU A 35 -0.31 9.73 18.72
C LEU A 35 -0.63 10.11 17.27
N LEU A 36 0.39 10.46 16.48
CA LEU A 36 0.21 10.73 15.05
C LEU A 36 -0.26 9.50 14.28
N ILE A 37 0.39 8.34 14.50
CA ILE A 37 0.00 7.07 13.85
C ILE A 37 -1.43 6.67 14.27
N LEU A 38 -1.74 6.79 15.56
CA LEU A 38 -3.08 6.51 16.08
C LEU A 38 -4.12 7.43 15.45
N LEU A 39 -3.85 8.73 15.37
CA LEU A 39 -4.74 9.69 14.72
C LEU A 39 -4.96 9.31 13.26
N MET A 40 -3.88 9.02 12.52
CA MET A 40 -3.95 8.60 11.12
C MET A 40 -4.80 7.34 10.94
N TYR A 41 -4.65 6.34 11.82
CA TYR A 41 -5.49 5.14 11.82
C TYR A 41 -6.97 5.48 12.03
N LEU A 42 -7.29 6.37 12.97
CA LEU A 42 -8.66 6.78 13.28
C LEU A 42 -9.34 7.61 12.18
N ILE A 43 -8.57 8.21 11.27
CA ILE A 43 -9.11 9.00 10.15
C ILE A 43 -8.85 8.38 8.78
N ALA A 44 -8.19 7.22 8.71
CA ALA A 44 -7.80 6.57 7.45
C ALA A 44 -8.99 6.27 6.54
N ASP A 45 -10.10 5.78 7.09
CA ASP A 45 -11.34 5.54 6.34
C ASP A 45 -11.85 6.82 5.65
N ARG A 46 -11.91 7.93 6.39
CA ARG A 46 -12.35 9.22 5.85
C ARG A 46 -11.36 9.78 4.83
N LEU A 47 -10.06 9.62 5.07
CA LEU A 47 -9.01 10.04 4.14
C LEU A 47 -9.12 9.27 2.82
N LEU A 48 -9.32 7.95 2.88
CA LEU A 48 -9.45 7.12 1.69
C LEU A 48 -10.72 7.47 0.90
N LEU A 49 -11.86 7.63 1.57
CA LEU A 49 -13.10 8.04 0.93
C LEU A 49 -12.96 9.41 0.26
N ARG A 50 -12.31 10.37 0.93
CA ARG A 50 -12.03 11.69 0.35
C ARG A 50 -11.05 11.63 -0.82
N TRP A 51 -10.02 10.77 -0.75
CA TRP A 51 -9.06 10.56 -1.84
C TRP A 51 -9.79 10.21 -3.13
N TYR A 52 -10.75 9.30 -3.05
CA TYR A 52 -11.56 8.88 -4.19
C TYR A 52 -12.78 9.77 -4.47
N HIS A 53 -12.93 10.90 -3.76
CA HIS A 53 -14.12 11.75 -3.89
C HIS A 53 -15.44 10.98 -3.73
N ALA A 54 -15.42 9.95 -2.87
CA ALA A 54 -16.55 9.06 -2.68
C ALA A 54 -17.72 9.81 -2.03
N ARG A 55 -18.89 9.74 -2.67
CA ARG A 55 -20.12 10.38 -2.19
C ARG A 55 -21.03 9.30 -1.64
N LYS A 56 -21.64 9.56 -0.48
CA LYS A 56 -22.65 8.66 0.05
C LYS A 56 -23.80 8.59 -0.95
N THR A 57 -24.20 7.39 -1.33
CA THR A 57 -25.27 7.23 -2.32
C THR A 57 -26.60 7.79 -1.80
N SER A 58 -27.39 8.30 -2.73
CA SER A 58 -28.75 8.77 -2.50
C SER A 58 -29.76 7.65 -2.77
N ASN A 59 -31.05 7.95 -2.59
CA ASN A 59 -32.16 7.02 -2.88
C ASN A 59 -32.20 6.56 -4.36
N ALA A 60 -31.50 7.23 -5.28
CA ALA A 60 -31.42 6.84 -6.68
C ALA A 60 -30.85 5.43 -6.90
N HIS A 61 -30.07 4.91 -5.96
CA HIS A 61 -29.54 3.54 -6.00
C HIS A 61 -30.15 2.65 -4.91
N ALA A 62 -31.48 2.72 -4.74
CA ALA A 62 -32.22 1.92 -3.76
C ALA A 62 -31.92 0.42 -3.87
N GLN A 63 -31.76 -0.08 -5.09
CA GLN A 63 -31.43 -1.49 -5.35
C GLN A 63 -30.07 -1.91 -4.77
N LEU A 64 -29.04 -1.05 -4.87
CA LEU A 64 -27.72 -1.33 -4.28
C LEU A 64 -27.81 -1.40 -2.75
N HIS A 65 -28.59 -0.51 -2.14
CA HIS A 65 -28.85 -0.55 -0.70
C HIS A 65 -29.55 -1.85 -0.29
N GLU A 66 -30.56 -2.28 -1.04
CA GLU A 66 -31.27 -3.52 -0.76
C GLU A 66 -30.35 -4.75 -0.87
N MET A 67 -29.52 -4.82 -1.93
CA MET A 67 -28.53 -5.88 -2.09
C MET A 67 -27.54 -5.92 -0.92
N VAL A 68 -26.98 -4.76 -0.54
CA VAL A 68 -26.04 -4.66 0.58
C VAL A 68 -26.71 -5.05 1.89
N HIS A 69 -27.94 -4.58 2.15
CA HIS A 69 -28.69 -4.91 3.35
C HIS A 69 -28.97 -6.42 3.46
N ARG A 70 -29.43 -7.05 2.37
CA ARG A 70 -29.69 -8.49 2.30
C ARG A 70 -28.42 -9.31 2.53
N LEU A 71 -27.33 -8.96 1.86
CA LEU A 71 -26.06 -9.67 1.96
C LEU A 71 -25.40 -9.46 3.33
N ALA A 72 -25.42 -8.25 3.89
CA ALA A 72 -24.91 -7.95 5.22
C ALA A 72 -25.67 -8.72 6.30
N SER A 73 -27.00 -8.79 6.18
CA SER A 73 -27.86 -9.57 7.06
C SER A 73 -27.54 -11.06 7.00
N LYS A 74 -27.42 -11.63 5.79
CA LYS A 74 -27.00 -13.04 5.59
C LYS A 74 -25.61 -13.32 6.15
N ALA A 75 -24.67 -12.38 6.01
CA ALA A 75 -23.29 -12.52 6.50
C ALA A 75 -23.14 -12.26 8.00
N GLY A 76 -24.20 -11.78 8.68
CA GLY A 76 -24.18 -11.45 10.11
C GLY A 76 -23.26 -10.28 10.47
N ILE A 77 -23.13 -9.30 9.58
CA ILE A 77 -22.31 -8.10 9.79
C ILE A 77 -23.17 -6.84 9.93
N PRO A 78 -22.69 -5.79 10.64
CA PRO A 78 -23.33 -4.48 10.61
C PRO A 78 -23.43 -3.98 9.16
N GLU A 79 -24.57 -3.39 8.81
CA GLU A 79 -24.78 -2.84 7.47
C GLU A 79 -23.73 -1.76 7.16
N PRO A 80 -22.87 -1.96 6.15
CA PRO A 80 -21.86 -0.98 5.80
C PRO A 80 -22.48 0.19 5.03
N GLY A 81 -21.88 1.38 5.18
CA GLY A 81 -22.29 2.53 4.38
C GLY A 81 -21.98 2.30 2.89
N VAL A 82 -22.90 2.66 2.01
CA VAL A 82 -22.69 2.56 0.55
C VAL A 82 -22.25 3.92 0.00
N PHE A 83 -21.18 3.91 -0.79
CA PHE A 83 -20.60 5.09 -1.42
C PHE A 83 -20.35 4.86 -2.90
N ILE A 84 -20.47 5.93 -3.68
CA ILE A 84 -20.23 5.93 -5.12
C ILE A 84 -19.10 6.90 -5.44
N VAL A 85 -18.20 6.44 -6.29
CA VAL A 85 -17.09 7.21 -6.87
C VAL A 85 -17.40 7.43 -8.34
N ASP A 86 -17.38 8.69 -8.76
CA ASP A 86 -17.54 9.03 -10.17
C ASP A 86 -16.24 8.75 -10.92
N SER A 87 -16.16 7.57 -11.54
CA SER A 87 -14.99 7.09 -12.27
C SER A 87 -15.41 6.00 -13.26
N ALA A 88 -14.98 6.13 -14.50
CA ALA A 88 -15.19 5.13 -15.55
C ALA A 88 -14.43 3.81 -15.28
N MET A 89 -13.45 3.82 -14.38
CA MET A 89 -12.70 2.61 -14.04
C MET A 89 -13.56 1.66 -13.21
N PRO A 90 -13.87 0.43 -13.67
CA PRO A 90 -14.72 -0.49 -12.95
C PRO A 90 -13.99 -1.06 -11.73
N ASN A 91 -14.48 -0.73 -10.54
CA ASN A 91 -13.98 -1.28 -9.29
C ASN A 91 -15.01 -1.18 -8.17
N ALA A 92 -14.92 -2.11 -7.22
CA ALA A 92 -15.54 -2.00 -5.91
C ALA A 92 -14.52 -2.35 -4.84
N PHE A 93 -14.67 -1.77 -3.66
CA PHE A 93 -13.81 -2.10 -2.52
C PHE A 93 -14.48 -1.76 -1.20
N VAL A 94 -14.06 -2.41 -0.13
CA VAL A 94 -14.46 -2.01 1.23
C VAL A 94 -13.35 -1.25 1.96
N ALA A 95 -13.73 -0.14 2.57
CA ALA A 95 -12.90 0.66 3.46
C ALA A 95 -13.54 0.77 4.85
N GLY A 96 -12.73 0.94 5.90
CA GLY A 96 -13.27 1.19 7.23
C GLY A 96 -12.27 0.91 8.34
N ARG A 97 -12.47 1.55 9.50
CA ARG A 97 -11.62 1.36 10.71
C ARG A 97 -11.94 0.09 11.50
N SER A 98 -13.15 -0.44 11.34
CA SER A 98 -13.66 -1.65 12.00
C SER A 98 -14.91 -2.16 11.29
N LYS A 99 -15.35 -3.38 11.61
CA LYS A 99 -16.59 -3.98 11.02
C LYS A 99 -17.82 -3.08 11.19
N ARG A 100 -17.93 -2.36 12.31
CA ARG A 100 -19.05 -1.44 12.59
C ARG A 100 -18.99 -0.11 11.82
N HIS A 101 -17.83 0.22 11.28
CA HIS A 101 -17.58 1.45 10.54
C HIS A 101 -17.05 1.11 9.14
N ALA A 102 -17.56 0.02 8.57
CA ALA A 102 -17.24 -0.41 7.22
C ALA A 102 -18.07 0.37 6.21
N SER A 103 -17.50 0.58 5.03
CA SER A 103 -18.10 1.29 3.91
C SER A 103 -17.75 0.54 2.63
N VAL A 104 -18.75 0.21 1.83
CA VAL A 104 -18.58 -0.34 0.49
C VAL A 104 -18.56 0.83 -0.49
N VAL A 105 -17.54 0.86 -1.34
CA VAL A 105 -17.34 1.90 -2.34
C VAL A 105 -17.44 1.25 -3.72
N LEU A 106 -18.27 1.83 -4.58
CA LEU A 106 -18.53 1.37 -5.95
C LEU A 106 -18.17 2.49 -6.93
N THR A 107 -17.59 2.18 -8.08
CA THR A 107 -17.41 3.18 -9.14
C THR A 107 -18.59 3.19 -10.10
N THR A 108 -18.89 4.33 -10.71
CA THR A 108 -19.90 4.44 -11.77
C THR A 108 -19.61 3.48 -12.93
N GLY A 109 -18.34 3.36 -13.34
CA GLY A 109 -17.93 2.40 -14.36
C GLY A 109 -18.18 0.93 -14.00
N LEU A 110 -18.21 0.57 -12.71
CA LEU A 110 -18.60 -0.79 -12.31
C LEU A 110 -20.12 -0.99 -12.41
N ILE A 111 -20.88 0.01 -11.94
CA ILE A 111 -22.35 0.00 -11.96
C ILE A 111 -22.87 -0.12 -13.40
N ASP A 112 -22.23 0.59 -14.34
CA ASP A 112 -22.62 0.56 -15.75
C ASP A 112 -22.17 -0.73 -16.47
N LEU A 113 -21.16 -1.43 -15.95
CA LEU A 113 -20.55 -2.62 -16.59
C LEU A 113 -21.26 -3.93 -16.23
N LEU A 114 -21.77 -4.04 -15.00
CA LEU A 114 -22.29 -5.30 -14.45
C LEU A 114 -23.81 -5.34 -14.45
N ASP A 115 -24.38 -6.52 -14.70
CA ASP A 115 -25.79 -6.78 -14.43
C ASP A 115 -26.08 -6.96 -12.92
N ASP A 116 -27.35 -7.00 -12.54
CA ASP A 116 -27.76 -7.09 -11.13
C ASP A 116 -27.23 -8.34 -10.40
N GLU A 117 -27.12 -9.47 -11.10
CA GLU A 117 -26.66 -10.71 -10.50
C GLU A 117 -25.13 -10.74 -10.34
N GLU A 118 -24.42 -10.14 -11.31
CA GLU A 118 -22.99 -9.89 -11.26
C GLU A 118 -22.63 -8.87 -10.18
N MET A 119 -23.41 -7.79 -10.05
CA MET A 119 -23.26 -6.79 -8.99
C MET A 119 -23.50 -7.41 -7.61
N GLU A 120 -24.55 -8.22 -7.44
CA GLU A 120 -24.79 -8.95 -6.18
C GLU A 120 -23.62 -9.89 -5.84
N ALA A 121 -23.05 -10.57 -6.84
CA ALA A 121 -21.88 -11.44 -6.64
C ALA A 121 -20.62 -10.65 -6.21
N VAL A 122 -20.35 -9.51 -6.84
CA VAL A 122 -19.24 -8.62 -6.47
C VAL A 122 -19.44 -8.02 -5.08
N LEU A 123 -20.64 -7.57 -4.75
CA LEU A 123 -20.96 -7.09 -3.41
C LEU A 123 -20.79 -8.19 -2.36
N ALA A 124 -21.22 -9.42 -2.65
CA ALA A 124 -21.04 -10.55 -1.74
C ALA A 124 -19.55 -10.83 -1.49
N TYR A 125 -18.72 -10.74 -2.52
CA TYR A 125 -17.26 -10.86 -2.41
C TYR A 125 -16.67 -9.75 -1.52
N GLU A 126 -17.01 -8.50 -1.78
CA GLU A 126 -16.52 -7.37 -0.99
C GLU A 126 -16.97 -7.43 0.48
N LEU A 127 -18.24 -7.77 0.74
CA LEU A 127 -18.75 -7.91 2.10
C LEU A 127 -18.10 -9.06 2.87
N THR A 128 -17.67 -10.11 2.16
CA THR A 128 -16.92 -11.22 2.77
C THR A 128 -15.60 -10.74 3.37
N HIS A 129 -14.94 -9.76 2.76
CA HIS A 129 -13.72 -9.16 3.31
C HIS A 129 -13.93 -8.45 4.67
N ILE A 130 -15.15 -8.03 4.99
CA ILE A 130 -15.48 -7.44 6.30
C ILE A 130 -15.47 -8.52 7.38
N ASN A 131 -15.99 -9.72 7.07
CA ASN A 131 -16.23 -10.74 8.09
C ASN A 131 -15.14 -11.81 8.20
N ILE A 132 -14.36 -12.03 7.13
CA ILE A 132 -13.41 -13.14 7.06
C ILE A 132 -12.40 -13.11 8.22
N LYS A 133 -12.17 -14.29 8.82
CA LYS A 133 -11.22 -14.44 9.93
C LYS A 133 -9.82 -14.06 9.45
N ASN A 134 -9.06 -13.34 10.28
CA ASN A 134 -7.73 -12.80 9.97
C ASN A 134 -7.67 -11.65 8.95
N SER A 135 -8.81 -11.10 8.52
CA SER A 135 -8.82 -9.80 7.83
C SER A 135 -9.15 -8.68 8.80
N SER A 136 -8.28 -7.67 8.83
CA SER A 136 -8.55 -6.41 9.53
C SER A 136 -8.70 -5.31 8.50
N ILE A 137 -9.96 -5.00 8.16
CA ILE A 137 -10.30 -3.91 7.23
C ILE A 137 -9.65 -2.58 7.63
N GLY A 138 -9.53 -2.32 8.94
CA GLY A 138 -8.85 -1.13 9.49
C GLY A 138 -7.39 -1.07 9.11
N ILE A 139 -6.66 -2.17 9.29
CA ILE A 139 -5.24 -2.23 8.93
C ILE A 139 -5.06 -2.11 7.42
N VAL A 140 -5.89 -2.79 6.62
CA VAL A 140 -5.83 -2.73 5.14
C VAL A 140 -6.10 -1.31 4.63
N THR A 141 -7.12 -0.64 5.18
CA THR A 141 -7.48 0.75 4.86
C THR A 141 -6.35 1.71 5.24
N PHE A 142 -5.87 1.62 6.49
CA PHE A 142 -4.78 2.47 7.00
C PHE A 142 -3.49 2.31 6.18
N SER A 143 -3.12 1.07 5.87
CA SER A 143 -1.91 0.76 5.10
C SER A 143 -2.02 1.29 3.67
N GLY A 144 -3.21 1.19 3.06
CA GLY A 144 -3.49 1.80 1.76
C GLY A 144 -3.30 3.31 1.76
N VAL A 145 -3.86 4.01 2.74
CA VAL A 145 -3.69 5.47 2.87
C VAL A 145 -2.23 5.84 3.10
N LEU A 146 -1.55 5.16 4.02
CA LEU A 146 -0.15 5.46 4.36
C LEU A 146 0.77 5.24 3.17
N ALA A 147 0.69 4.07 2.53
CA ALA A 147 1.47 3.76 1.35
C ALA A 147 1.10 4.66 0.16
N GLY A 148 -0.19 5.00 0.02
CA GLY A 148 -0.68 5.95 -0.97
C GLY A 148 -0.05 7.32 -0.80
N MET A 149 -0.02 7.85 0.44
CA MET A 149 0.62 9.13 0.77
C MET A 149 2.12 9.11 0.48
N LEU A 150 2.81 8.00 0.79
CA LEU A 150 4.23 7.85 0.47
C LEU A 150 4.47 7.95 -1.05
N ILE A 151 3.65 7.29 -1.87
CA ILE A 151 3.74 7.42 -3.34
C ILE A 151 3.40 8.85 -3.79
N ALA A 152 2.42 9.49 -3.17
CA ALA A 152 2.03 10.86 -3.51
C ALA A 152 3.14 11.90 -3.23
N LEU A 153 4.11 11.61 -2.36
CA LEU A 153 5.29 12.46 -2.16
C LEU A 153 6.08 12.66 -3.44
N ALA A 154 6.10 11.67 -4.35
CA ALA A 154 6.78 11.82 -5.64
C ALA A 154 6.10 12.88 -6.52
N ASN A 155 4.76 12.92 -6.53
CA ASN A 155 4.01 13.96 -7.23
C ASN A 155 4.20 15.32 -6.55
N LEU A 156 4.27 15.37 -5.22
CA LEU A 156 4.58 16.61 -4.51
C LEU A 156 5.98 17.12 -4.84
N ALA A 157 6.97 16.24 -4.92
CA ALA A 157 8.34 16.61 -5.29
C ALA A 157 8.41 17.13 -6.74
N PHE A 158 7.67 16.51 -7.66
CA PHE A 158 7.53 16.98 -9.05
C PHE A 158 7.01 18.43 -9.10
N TRP A 159 5.87 18.69 -8.46
CA TRP A 159 5.30 20.03 -8.41
C TRP A 159 6.17 21.02 -7.64
N GLY A 160 6.85 20.56 -6.59
CA GLY A 160 7.83 21.35 -5.84
C GLY A 160 9.01 21.80 -6.69
N ALA A 161 9.54 20.92 -7.56
CA ALA A 161 10.60 21.29 -8.51
C ALA A 161 10.12 22.38 -9.47
N ILE A 162 8.92 22.23 -10.03
CA ILE A 162 8.34 23.23 -10.94
C ILE A 162 8.15 24.58 -10.22
N LEU A 163 7.56 24.57 -9.02
CA LEU A 163 7.28 25.78 -8.24
C LEU A 163 8.55 26.52 -7.78
N THR A 164 9.65 25.80 -7.58
CA THR A 164 10.94 26.37 -7.18
C THR A 164 11.80 26.80 -8.37
N GLY A 165 11.29 26.65 -9.60
CA GLY A 165 12.00 27.02 -10.83
C GLY A 165 13.05 26.01 -11.28
N PHE A 166 13.00 24.77 -10.77
CA PHE A 166 13.91 23.68 -11.12
C PHE A 166 13.47 22.93 -12.39
N GLY A 167 12.93 23.65 -13.37
CA GLY A 167 12.43 23.15 -14.66
C GLY A 167 10.93 23.38 -14.88
N GLN A 168 10.49 23.18 -16.12
CA GLN A 168 9.08 23.17 -16.55
C GLN A 168 8.52 21.73 -16.59
N GLU A 169 7.21 21.59 -16.81
CA GLU A 169 6.53 20.28 -16.82
C GLU A 169 7.13 19.30 -17.85
N ASP A 170 7.55 19.83 -19.00
CA ASP A 170 8.16 19.07 -20.09
C ASP A 170 9.67 18.84 -19.91
N ASP A 171 10.30 19.47 -18.92
CA ASP A 171 11.73 19.33 -18.68
C ASP A 171 12.06 17.98 -18.01
N PRO A 172 13.26 17.42 -18.29
CA PRO A 172 13.69 16.18 -17.68
C PRO A 172 13.95 16.31 -16.17
N ALA A 173 14.25 17.52 -15.66
CA ALA A 173 14.67 17.71 -14.27
C ALA A 173 13.55 17.42 -13.25
N PRO A 174 12.32 17.97 -13.36
CA PRO A 174 11.21 17.60 -12.48
C PRO A 174 10.84 16.11 -12.57
N GLN A 175 10.85 15.54 -13.77
CA GLN A 175 10.58 14.10 -13.97
C GLN A 175 11.64 13.21 -13.33
N LEU A 176 12.91 13.62 -13.40
CA LEU A 176 14.02 12.92 -12.75
C LEU A 176 13.89 12.98 -11.22
N LEU A 177 13.50 14.14 -10.66
CA LEU A 177 13.24 14.26 -9.23
C LEU A 177 12.06 13.37 -8.79
N LYS A 178 10.96 13.39 -9.54
CA LYS A 178 9.81 12.50 -9.33
C LYS A 178 10.25 11.04 -9.32
N PHE A 179 11.07 10.65 -10.29
CA PHE A 179 11.62 9.30 -10.39
C PHE A 179 12.46 8.93 -9.17
N PHE A 180 13.38 9.79 -8.74
CA PHE A 180 14.22 9.54 -7.56
C PHE A 180 13.40 9.40 -6.28
N VAL A 181 12.45 10.30 -6.04
CA VAL A 181 11.58 10.23 -4.86
C VAL A 181 10.73 8.96 -4.92
N THR A 182 10.20 8.59 -6.09
CA THR A 182 9.45 7.34 -6.29
C THR A 182 10.31 6.12 -5.98
N ALA A 183 11.54 6.06 -6.51
CA ALA A 183 12.47 4.96 -6.29
C ALA A 183 12.82 4.76 -4.80
N LEU A 184 12.85 5.85 -4.03
CA LEU A 184 13.05 5.83 -2.59
C LEU A 184 11.82 5.29 -1.84
N VAL A 185 10.65 5.87 -2.11
CA VAL A 185 9.42 5.63 -1.31
C VAL A 185 8.65 4.38 -1.72
N ALA A 186 8.67 4.00 -3.00
CA ALA A 186 7.88 2.88 -3.52
C ALA A 186 8.23 1.53 -2.89
N PRO A 187 9.49 1.17 -2.64
CA PRO A 187 9.86 -0.06 -1.93
C PRO A 187 9.31 -0.15 -0.49
N ILE A 188 9.31 0.98 0.23
CA ILE A 188 8.77 1.10 1.59
C ILE A 188 7.25 0.94 1.54
N ALA A 189 6.59 1.71 0.67
CA ALA A 189 5.15 1.65 0.45
C ALA A 189 4.72 0.22 0.05
N ALA A 190 5.44 -0.43 -0.86
CA ALA A 190 5.16 -1.80 -1.25
C ALA A 190 5.34 -2.77 -0.10
N THR A 191 6.36 -2.59 0.75
CA THR A 191 6.58 -3.46 1.91
C THR A 191 5.44 -3.34 2.92
N ILE A 192 4.97 -2.12 3.19
CA ILE A 192 3.77 -1.88 4.01
C ILE A 192 2.60 -2.66 3.43
N ILE A 193 2.28 -2.45 2.15
CA ILE A 193 1.17 -3.13 1.47
C ILE A 193 1.35 -4.65 1.49
N GLN A 194 2.53 -5.19 1.17
CA GLN A 194 2.76 -6.63 1.12
C GLN A 194 2.63 -7.32 2.49
N LEU A 195 2.98 -6.60 3.58
CA LEU A 195 2.84 -7.08 4.94
C LEU A 195 1.40 -7.03 5.45
N THR A 196 0.62 -6.04 5.01
CA THR A 196 -0.74 -5.81 5.51
C THR A 196 -1.83 -6.39 4.61
N THR A 197 -1.52 -6.64 3.35
CA THR A 197 -2.50 -7.08 2.36
C THR A 197 -2.80 -8.56 2.52
N ARG A 198 -3.95 -8.95 1.98
CA ARG A 198 -4.44 -10.32 1.86
C ARG A 198 -3.44 -11.20 1.10
N HIS A 199 -3.27 -12.42 1.56
CA HIS A 199 -2.50 -13.45 0.84
C HIS A 199 -3.39 -14.07 -0.24
N ARG A 200 -2.80 -14.59 -1.33
CA ARG A 200 -3.58 -15.24 -2.41
C ARG A 200 -4.58 -16.29 -1.89
N HIS A 201 -4.17 -17.04 -0.86
CA HIS A 201 -5.04 -17.99 -0.19
C HIS A 201 -6.30 -17.36 0.41
N LEU A 202 -6.18 -16.18 1.02
CA LEU A 202 -7.32 -15.45 1.60
C LEU A 202 -8.25 -14.93 0.51
N GLU A 203 -7.73 -14.57 -0.66
CA GLU A 203 -8.57 -14.21 -1.82
C GLU A 203 -9.38 -15.40 -2.31
N TYR A 204 -8.76 -16.58 -2.45
CA TYR A 204 -9.49 -17.80 -2.81
C TYR A 204 -10.53 -18.21 -1.75
N GLN A 205 -10.20 -18.05 -0.46
CA GLN A 205 -11.19 -18.25 0.60
C GLN A 205 -12.32 -17.23 0.54
N THR A 206 -12.04 -15.98 0.16
CA THR A 206 -13.07 -14.95 -0.01
C THR A 206 -13.96 -15.30 -1.19
N ASP A 207 -13.38 -15.74 -2.32
CA ASP A 207 -14.12 -16.26 -3.47
C ASP A 207 -15.09 -17.38 -3.04
N GLU A 208 -14.60 -18.40 -2.35
CA GLU A 208 -15.43 -19.52 -1.86
C GLU A 208 -16.53 -19.07 -0.89
N GLN A 209 -16.21 -18.24 0.09
CA GLN A 209 -17.17 -17.75 1.08
C GLN A 209 -18.22 -16.81 0.45
N SER A 210 -17.84 -16.03 -0.55
CA SER A 210 -18.77 -15.18 -1.29
C SER A 210 -19.79 -16.03 -2.04
N VAL A 211 -19.36 -17.11 -2.68
CA VAL A 211 -20.26 -18.05 -3.36
C VAL A 211 -21.24 -18.68 -2.38
N LEU A 212 -20.83 -18.98 -1.14
CA LEU A 212 -21.76 -19.45 -0.10
C LEU A 212 -22.81 -18.39 0.28
N LEU A 213 -22.49 -17.10 0.13
CA LEU A 213 -23.37 -15.99 0.49
C LEU A 213 -24.41 -15.68 -0.60
N HIS A 214 -24.03 -15.71 -1.87
CA HIS A 214 -24.90 -15.35 -3.00
C HIS A 214 -25.35 -16.53 -3.89
N GLY A 215 -24.64 -17.67 -3.84
CA GLY A 215 -25.02 -18.93 -4.48
C GLY A 215 -24.76 -19.07 -5.98
N LYS A 216 -24.09 -18.11 -6.64
CA LYS A 216 -23.97 -18.05 -8.12
C LYS A 216 -22.51 -17.93 -8.61
N PRO A 217 -21.66 -18.97 -8.50
CA PRO A 217 -20.23 -18.87 -8.80
C PRO A 217 -19.90 -18.40 -10.23
N ASP A 218 -20.77 -18.72 -11.18
CA ASP A 218 -20.71 -18.29 -12.58
C ASP A 218 -20.80 -16.77 -12.72
N LYS A 219 -21.62 -16.09 -11.90
CA LYS A 219 -21.81 -14.64 -11.93
C LYS A 219 -20.59 -13.88 -11.43
N LEU A 220 -19.96 -14.36 -10.35
CA LEU A 220 -18.69 -13.78 -9.90
C LEU A 220 -17.60 -13.98 -10.97
N ALA A 221 -17.52 -15.17 -11.56
CA ALA A 221 -16.56 -15.45 -12.64
C ALA A 221 -16.77 -14.55 -13.87
N CYS A 222 -18.03 -14.29 -14.25
CA CYS A 222 -18.37 -13.40 -15.36
C CYS A 222 -17.98 -11.95 -15.05
N ALA A 223 -18.35 -11.45 -13.86
CA ALA A 223 -17.99 -10.10 -13.41
C ALA A 223 -16.47 -9.87 -13.42
N LEU A 224 -15.69 -10.83 -12.89
CA LEU A 224 -14.23 -10.76 -12.86
C LEU A 224 -13.62 -10.63 -14.28
N ARG A 225 -14.15 -11.38 -15.25
CA ARG A 225 -13.70 -11.29 -16.65
C ARG A 225 -14.04 -9.96 -17.29
N LYS A 226 -15.27 -9.47 -17.11
CA LYS A 226 -15.70 -8.16 -17.61
C LYS A 226 -14.82 -7.03 -17.07
N ILE A 227 -14.55 -7.04 -15.77
CA ILE A 227 -13.68 -6.04 -15.12
C ILE A 227 -12.27 -6.12 -15.71
N GLU A 228 -11.68 -7.33 -15.83
CA GLU A 228 -10.33 -7.48 -16.38
C GLU A 228 -10.24 -7.03 -17.84
N GLU A 229 -11.22 -7.38 -18.68
CA GLU A 229 -11.26 -6.98 -20.08
C GLU A 229 -11.39 -5.45 -20.24
N HIS A 230 -12.21 -4.82 -19.41
CA HIS A 230 -12.32 -3.37 -19.37
C HIS A 230 -11.01 -2.69 -18.93
N LEU A 231 -10.35 -3.22 -17.90
CA LEU A 231 -9.05 -2.71 -17.43
C LEU A 231 -7.90 -2.95 -18.44
N LYS A 232 -8.01 -3.96 -19.32
CA LYS A 232 -7.05 -4.20 -20.41
C LYS A 232 -7.24 -3.27 -21.60
N SER A 233 -8.49 -2.90 -21.89
CA SER A 233 -8.83 -2.04 -23.03
C SER A 233 -8.59 -0.55 -22.75
N HIS A 234 -8.56 -0.15 -21.48
CA HIS A 234 -8.41 1.26 -21.09
C HIS A 234 -7.23 1.46 -20.14
N HIS A 235 -6.52 2.58 -20.31
CA HIS A 235 -5.46 2.98 -19.39
C HIS A 235 -6.03 3.95 -18.35
N PHE A 236 -5.97 3.55 -17.08
CA PHE A 236 -6.37 4.36 -15.95
C PHE A 236 -5.16 4.73 -15.11
N GLU A 237 -5.03 6.00 -14.74
CA GLU A 237 -4.03 6.43 -13.78
C GLU A 237 -4.49 6.04 -12.37
N VAL A 238 -3.71 5.18 -11.71
CA VAL A 238 -4.01 4.70 -10.37
C VAL A 238 -2.80 4.84 -9.47
N ASN A 239 -3.03 5.13 -8.20
CA ASN A 239 -1.97 5.03 -7.21
C ASN A 239 -1.65 3.54 -6.99
N PRO A 240 -0.44 3.05 -7.33
CA PRO A 240 -0.10 1.63 -7.20
C PRO A 240 -0.18 1.12 -5.76
N ALA A 241 -0.02 1.99 -4.76
CA ALA A 241 -0.22 1.63 -3.37
C ALA A 241 -1.67 1.31 -2.99
N HIS A 242 -2.63 1.59 -3.87
CA HIS A 242 -4.03 1.21 -3.70
C HIS A 242 -4.40 -0.07 -4.46
N ALA A 243 -3.49 -0.68 -5.22
CA ALA A 243 -3.80 -1.85 -6.06
C ALA A 243 -4.41 -3.04 -5.29
N HIS A 244 -4.12 -3.16 -4.00
CA HIS A 244 -4.71 -4.17 -3.11
C HIS A 244 -6.17 -3.92 -2.72
N LEU A 245 -6.70 -2.73 -2.98
CA LEU A 245 -8.11 -2.40 -2.80
C LEU A 245 -8.95 -2.82 -4.01
N PHE A 246 -8.33 -3.07 -5.17
CA PHE A 246 -9.09 -3.40 -6.38
C PHE A 246 -9.50 -4.88 -6.37
N ILE A 247 -10.58 -5.22 -7.08
CA ILE A 247 -10.99 -6.63 -7.27
C ILE A 247 -10.10 -7.34 -8.28
N VAL A 248 -9.69 -6.62 -9.32
CA VAL A 248 -8.78 -7.05 -10.37
C VAL A 248 -7.62 -6.08 -10.42
N ASN A 249 -6.39 -6.60 -10.57
CA ASN A 249 -5.19 -5.77 -10.56
C ASN A 249 -5.22 -4.78 -11.73
N PRO A 250 -5.26 -3.46 -11.46
CA PRO A 250 -5.31 -2.45 -12.50
C PRO A 250 -3.92 -2.09 -13.07
N LEU A 251 -2.85 -2.61 -12.46
CA LEU A 251 -1.49 -2.26 -12.82
C LEU A 251 -1.00 -3.04 -14.04
N HIS A 252 -0.83 -2.31 -15.13
CA HIS A 252 -0.14 -2.76 -16.34
C HIS A 252 1.37 -2.93 -16.10
N ASP A 253 1.96 -3.93 -16.76
CA ASP A 253 3.41 -4.06 -16.85
C ASP A 253 3.94 -2.99 -17.81
N SER A 254 4.10 -1.77 -17.32
CA SER A 254 4.74 -0.69 -18.06
C SER A 254 6.25 -0.73 -17.85
N GLU A 255 7.00 -0.48 -18.92
CA GLU A 255 8.45 -0.24 -18.87
C GLU A 255 8.71 1.26 -19.06
N LEU A 256 9.47 1.87 -18.16
CA LEU A 256 9.86 3.28 -18.25
C LEU A 256 11.10 3.36 -19.14
N THR A 257 11.07 4.12 -20.24
CA THR A 257 12.28 4.35 -21.05
C THR A 257 12.94 5.65 -20.62
N VAL A 258 14.17 5.59 -20.10
CA VAL A 258 14.96 6.77 -19.72
C VAL A 258 16.27 6.73 -20.50
N LEU A 259 16.48 7.71 -21.38
CA LEU A 259 17.77 7.89 -22.09
C LEU A 259 18.22 6.58 -22.80
N ASP A 260 17.28 5.96 -23.53
CA ASP A 260 17.38 4.65 -24.21
C ASP A 260 17.44 3.39 -23.32
N PHE A 261 17.39 3.52 -21.99
CA PHE A 261 17.28 2.39 -21.07
C PHE A 261 15.81 2.09 -20.72
N ARG A 262 15.34 0.87 -21.04
CA ARG A 262 14.03 0.36 -20.59
C ARG A 262 14.14 -0.18 -19.16
N LEU A 263 13.60 0.55 -18.20
CA LEU A 263 13.61 0.25 -16.78
C LEU A 263 12.27 -0.37 -16.34
N PRO A 264 12.28 -1.47 -15.57
CA PRO A 264 11.06 -2.05 -15.02
C PRO A 264 10.41 -1.10 -14.00
N CYS A 265 9.13 -0.77 -14.17
CA CYS A 265 8.40 0.07 -13.22
C CYS A 265 8.21 -0.63 -11.88
N TYR A 266 8.16 0.15 -10.80
CA TYR A 266 7.93 -0.31 -9.43
C TYR A 266 6.54 -0.95 -9.18
N HIS A 267 5.62 -0.85 -10.15
CA HIS A 267 4.26 -1.40 -10.08
C HIS A 267 4.21 -2.88 -9.70
N PHE A 268 5.17 -3.70 -10.15
CA PHE A 268 5.17 -5.13 -9.82
C PHE A 268 5.32 -5.39 -8.31
N LEU A 269 5.90 -4.45 -7.54
CA LEU A 269 6.07 -4.58 -6.09
C LEU A 269 4.72 -4.55 -5.35
N PHE A 270 3.71 -3.94 -5.96
CA PHE A 270 2.36 -3.76 -5.39
C PHE A 270 1.38 -4.85 -5.84
N ARG A 271 1.81 -5.81 -6.67
CA ARG A 271 0.95 -6.92 -7.12
C ARG A 271 0.72 -7.91 -5.98
N THR A 272 -0.48 -7.84 -5.41
CA THR A 272 -0.93 -8.70 -4.31
C THR A 272 -2.00 -9.70 -4.72
N GLN A 273 -2.75 -9.39 -5.77
CA GLN A 273 -3.86 -10.22 -6.24
C GLN A 273 -3.40 -11.46 -7.03
N PRO A 274 -4.12 -12.59 -6.92
CA PRO A 274 -3.94 -13.72 -7.82
C PRO A 274 -4.45 -13.41 -9.23
N ALA A 275 -4.06 -14.24 -10.20
CA ALA A 275 -4.53 -14.07 -11.57
C ALA A 275 -6.04 -14.34 -11.68
N THR A 276 -6.75 -13.50 -12.42
CA THR A 276 -8.20 -13.60 -12.62
C THR A 276 -8.61 -14.97 -13.15
N GLU A 277 -7.93 -15.48 -14.18
CA GLU A 277 -8.20 -16.81 -14.75
C GLU A 277 -8.02 -17.94 -13.73
N GLU A 278 -7.11 -17.79 -12.77
CA GLU A 278 -6.95 -18.78 -11.70
C GLU A 278 -8.15 -18.77 -10.74
N ARG A 279 -8.64 -17.58 -10.38
CA ARG A 279 -9.86 -17.41 -9.55
C ARG A 279 -11.09 -17.96 -10.26
N VAL A 280 -11.30 -17.56 -11.52
CA VAL A 280 -12.40 -18.03 -12.38
C VAL A 280 -12.41 -19.55 -12.50
N LYS A 281 -11.25 -20.17 -12.75
CA LYS A 281 -11.12 -21.62 -12.82
C LYS A 281 -11.51 -22.31 -11.51
N ARG A 282 -11.19 -21.73 -10.36
CA ARG A 282 -11.57 -22.27 -9.04
C ARG A 282 -13.06 -22.13 -8.77
N LEU A 283 -13.65 -20.97 -9.11
CA LEU A 283 -15.08 -20.71 -8.98
C LEU A 283 -15.91 -21.72 -9.78
N LEU A 284 -15.55 -21.95 -11.05
CA LEU A 284 -16.31 -22.81 -11.95
C LEU A 284 -16.13 -24.31 -11.71
N LYS A 285 -15.01 -24.73 -11.10
CA LYS A 285 -14.76 -26.14 -10.78
C LYS A 285 -15.43 -26.62 -9.49
N GLY A 286 -15.99 -25.71 -8.70
CA GLY A 286 -16.43 -26.00 -7.33
C GLY A 286 -15.25 -26.05 -6.36
N ALA A 287 -15.49 -25.65 -5.10
CA ALA A 287 -14.50 -25.55 -4.03
C ALA A 287 -13.92 -26.93 -3.69
N GLY A 288 -12.90 -27.34 -4.45
CA GLY A 288 -12.24 -28.62 -4.30
C GLY A 288 -11.30 -28.88 -5.45
N VAL A 289 -10.00 -28.90 -5.14
CA VAL A 289 -8.85 -29.40 -5.93
C VAL A 289 -7.90 -28.32 -6.47
N ALA A 290 -6.86 -28.12 -5.65
CA ALA A 290 -5.44 -27.92 -5.93
C ALA A 290 -4.95 -27.38 -7.29
N GLY A 291 -4.05 -26.39 -7.19
CA GLY A 291 -3.22 -25.92 -8.30
C GLY A 291 -1.94 -25.19 -7.87
N ALA A 292 -1.31 -25.60 -6.77
CA ALA A 292 0.02 -25.13 -6.40
C ALA A 292 1.07 -25.81 -7.30
N ARG A 293 1.32 -25.25 -8.50
CA ARG A 293 2.44 -25.73 -9.34
C ARG A 293 2.99 -24.69 -10.32
N GLU A 294 3.27 -23.48 -9.82
CA GLU A 294 3.92 -22.44 -10.64
C GLU A 294 5.01 -21.64 -9.88
N GLU A 295 5.61 -22.24 -8.86
CA GLU A 295 6.49 -21.54 -7.91
C GLU A 295 7.95 -21.44 -8.37
N GLY A 296 8.34 -22.20 -9.40
CA GLY A 296 9.75 -22.33 -9.80
C GLY A 296 10.33 -21.21 -10.66
N ARG A 297 9.49 -20.41 -11.36
CA ARG A 297 9.96 -19.50 -12.43
C ARG A 297 9.99 -18.01 -12.06
N LYS A 298 9.41 -17.60 -10.91
CA LYS A 298 9.24 -16.18 -10.52
C LYS A 298 10.42 -15.58 -9.73
N LYS A 299 11.29 -16.39 -9.13
CA LYS A 299 12.36 -15.94 -8.22
C LYS A 299 13.40 -15.01 -8.86
N TRP A 300 13.66 -15.15 -10.17
CA TRP A 300 14.63 -14.33 -10.90
C TRP A 300 14.07 -13.01 -11.44
N ARG A 301 12.74 -12.86 -11.52
CA ARG A 301 12.08 -11.63 -12.04
C ARG A 301 12.02 -10.50 -10.99
N LEU A 302 12.11 -10.84 -9.70
CA LEU A 302 12.04 -9.89 -8.58
C LEU A 302 13.39 -9.28 -8.14
N LEU A 303 14.52 -9.94 -8.43
CA LEU A 303 15.84 -9.45 -7.98
C LEU A 303 16.26 -8.15 -8.69
N ARG A 304 15.89 -7.97 -9.96
CA ARG A 304 16.32 -6.83 -10.80
C ARG A 304 15.86 -5.45 -10.30
N PRO A 305 14.63 -5.25 -9.79
CA PRO A 305 14.20 -3.91 -9.39
C PRO A 305 14.49 -3.62 -7.90
N LEU A 306 14.68 -4.67 -7.09
CA LEU A 306 15.23 -4.59 -5.73
C LEU A 306 16.67 -4.03 -5.73
N SER A 307 17.51 -4.49 -6.66
CA SER A 307 18.85 -3.92 -6.87
C SER A 307 18.83 -2.47 -7.38
N PHE A 308 17.73 -2.04 -8.01
CA PHE A 308 17.60 -0.67 -8.54
C PHE A 308 17.24 0.35 -7.46
N SER A 309 16.35 -0.03 -6.54
CA SER A 309 16.11 0.70 -5.28
C SER A 309 17.44 0.96 -4.56
N PHE A 310 18.28 -0.07 -4.40
CA PHE A 310 19.59 0.05 -3.77
C PHE A 310 20.50 1.11 -4.43
N ILE A 311 20.50 1.23 -5.76
CA ILE A 311 21.25 2.27 -6.49
C ILE A 311 20.70 3.67 -6.21
N ALA A 312 19.38 3.85 -6.18
CA ALA A 312 18.75 5.14 -5.85
C ALA A 312 19.08 5.58 -4.41
N TYR A 313 19.07 4.64 -3.47
CA TYR A 313 19.52 4.90 -2.10
C TYR A 313 21.00 5.28 -2.05
N LEU A 314 21.89 4.61 -2.79
CA LEU A 314 23.31 5.00 -2.85
C LEU A 314 23.53 6.39 -3.45
N LEU A 315 22.72 6.79 -4.44
CA LEU A 315 22.75 8.13 -5.03
C LEU A 315 22.31 9.23 -4.06
N ILE A 316 21.30 8.96 -3.22
CA ILE A 316 20.89 9.89 -2.16
C ILE A 316 21.99 10.05 -1.11
N LEU A 317 22.65 8.95 -0.72
CA LEU A 317 23.81 9.02 0.16
C LEU A 317 24.92 9.87 -0.46
N PHE A 318 25.21 9.65 -1.74
CA PHE A 318 26.17 10.45 -2.48
C PHE A 318 25.79 11.93 -2.46
N LEU A 319 24.53 12.28 -2.73
CA LEU A 319 24.05 13.66 -2.70
C LEU A 319 24.15 14.29 -1.30
N ILE A 320 23.80 13.55 -0.23
CA ILE A 320 23.93 14.02 1.16
C ILE A 320 25.41 14.31 1.49
N ILE A 321 26.32 13.41 1.12
CA ILE A 321 27.75 13.58 1.35
C ILE A 321 28.28 14.78 0.55
N VAL A 322 27.86 14.93 -0.70
CA VAL A 322 28.22 16.04 -1.58
C VAL A 322 27.72 17.36 -1.00
N LEU A 323 26.44 17.46 -0.63
CA LEU A 323 25.86 18.69 -0.06
C LEU A 323 26.49 19.05 1.30
N ASP A 324 26.76 18.09 2.18
CA ASP A 324 27.47 18.33 3.44
C ASP A 324 28.90 18.83 3.19
N THR A 325 29.58 18.26 2.20
CA THR A 325 30.93 18.65 1.77
C THR A 325 30.97 20.05 1.15
N PHE A 326 29.96 20.44 0.36
CA PHE A 326 29.93 21.77 -0.28
C PHE A 326 29.42 22.88 0.65
N ASN A 327 28.54 22.57 1.62
CA ASN A 327 28.00 23.56 2.55
C ASN A 327 29.03 23.95 3.64
N ARG A 328 29.90 23.02 4.03
CA ARG A 328 30.97 23.28 4.99
C ARG A 328 32.28 23.19 4.23
N LYS A 329 32.89 24.33 3.91
CA LYS A 329 34.15 24.47 3.14
C LYS A 329 35.33 23.61 3.64
N ASP A 330 35.20 22.92 4.78
CA ASP A 330 36.19 22.03 5.37
C ASP A 330 35.69 20.58 5.42
N PHE A 331 36.36 19.69 4.70
CA PHE A 331 36.02 18.27 4.65
C PHE A 331 36.54 17.53 5.90
N ILE A 332 35.63 17.02 6.74
CA ILE A 332 35.97 16.22 7.94
C ILE A 332 35.69 14.74 7.67
N PHE A 333 36.73 13.98 7.31
CA PHE A 333 36.63 12.55 6.94
C PHE A 333 35.90 11.69 7.97
N LYS A 334 36.15 11.90 9.28
CA LYS A 334 35.48 11.13 10.35
C LYS A 334 33.96 11.28 10.34
N ARG A 335 33.43 12.45 9.98
CA ARG A 335 31.98 12.69 9.93
C ARG A 335 31.35 12.07 8.69
N ALA A 336 31.96 12.27 7.52
CA ALA A 336 31.52 11.64 6.28
C ALA A 336 31.50 10.11 6.41
N ALA A 337 32.50 9.53 7.08
CA ALA A 337 32.56 8.10 7.37
C ALA A 337 31.42 7.63 8.29
N ILE A 338 31.07 8.38 9.33
CA ILE A 338 29.94 8.06 10.24
C ILE A 338 28.61 8.14 9.50
N ILE A 339 28.38 9.22 8.72
CA ILE A 339 27.16 9.40 7.92
C ILE A 339 27.00 8.25 6.92
N SER A 340 28.09 7.89 6.23
CA SER A 340 28.13 6.77 5.29
C SER A 340 27.86 5.44 5.97
N ALA A 341 28.45 5.19 7.13
CA ALA A 341 28.27 3.95 7.88
C ALA A 341 26.82 3.78 8.37
N VAL A 342 26.24 4.82 8.97
CA VAL A 342 24.83 4.81 9.41
C VAL A 342 23.91 4.55 8.23
N TYR A 343 24.13 5.23 7.11
CA TYR A 343 23.29 5.07 5.93
C TYR A 343 23.41 3.67 5.30
N ILE A 344 24.62 3.15 5.14
CA ILE A 344 24.85 1.81 4.58
C ILE A 344 24.21 0.74 5.49
N VAL A 345 24.28 0.91 6.81
CA VAL A 345 23.63 0.00 7.76
C VAL A 345 22.12 0.07 7.63
N THR A 346 21.52 1.27 7.62
CA THR A 346 20.08 1.44 7.44
C THR A 346 19.60 0.89 6.09
N LEU A 347 20.36 1.11 5.03
CA LEU A 347 20.08 0.61 3.69
C LEU A 347 20.15 -0.92 3.64
N SER A 348 21.22 -1.50 4.19
CA SER A 348 21.40 -2.95 4.24
C SER A 348 20.30 -3.62 5.05
N LEU A 349 19.90 -3.02 6.18
CA LEU A 349 18.79 -3.50 7.00
C LEU A 349 17.47 -3.46 6.22
N THR A 350 17.18 -2.34 5.55
CA THR A 350 15.96 -2.18 4.72
C THR A 350 15.93 -3.21 3.59
N PHE A 351 17.07 -3.44 2.92
CA PHE A 351 17.20 -4.42 1.85
C PHE A 351 17.03 -5.85 2.36
N ILE A 352 17.61 -6.19 3.51
CA ILE A 352 17.42 -7.49 4.18
C ILE A 352 15.95 -7.69 4.55
N ILE A 353 15.30 -6.69 5.15
CA ILE A 353 13.87 -6.74 5.49
C ILE A 353 13.05 -6.97 4.23
N MET A 354 13.27 -6.21 3.16
CA MET A 354 12.57 -6.44 1.89
C MET A 354 12.80 -7.86 1.38
N LEU A 355 14.05 -8.34 1.32
CA LEU A 355 14.36 -9.69 0.86
C LEU A 355 13.67 -10.76 1.70
N VAL A 356 13.62 -10.60 3.02
CA VAL A 356 12.92 -11.51 3.93
C VAL A 356 11.41 -11.49 3.65
N VAL A 357 10.80 -10.30 3.55
CA VAL A 357 9.37 -10.14 3.25
C VAL A 357 9.01 -10.79 1.92
N PHE A 358 9.79 -10.53 0.86
CA PHE A 358 9.59 -11.16 -0.45
C PHE A 358 9.81 -12.68 -0.41
N ARG A 359 10.82 -13.17 0.34
CA ARG A 359 11.11 -14.60 0.44
C ARG A 359 10.03 -15.38 1.20
N VAL A 360 9.41 -14.77 2.22
CA VAL A 360 8.34 -15.40 3.02
C VAL A 360 7.03 -15.49 2.24
N ARG A 361 6.74 -14.52 1.36
CA ARG A 361 5.51 -14.48 0.52
C ARG A 361 5.57 -15.30 -0.77
N LEU A 362 6.77 -15.73 -1.17
CA LEU A 362 7.03 -16.54 -2.39
C LEU A 362 7.20 -18.04 -2.08
N LYS A 363 7.01 -18.43 -0.82
CA LYS A 363 6.70 -19.80 -0.38
C LYS A 363 5.21 -19.86 -0.05
#